data_AF-A0A7W3T909-F1
#
_entry.id   AF-A0A7W3T909-F1
#
_cell.length_a   1.000
_cell.length_b   1.000
_cell.length_c   1.000
_cell.angle_alpha   90.00
_cell.angle_beta   90.00
_cell.angle_gamma   90.00
#
_symmetry.space_group_name_H-M   'P 1'
#
loop_
_entity.id
_entity.type
_entity.pdbx_description
1 polymer ?
#
loop_
_entity_poly.entity_id
_entity_poly.type
_entity_poly.pdbx_seq_one_letter_code
_entity_poly.pdbx_strand_id
1 'polypeptide(L)'
;LRQQDPKGLGHAVLRAKTHVGDDPFAVLLGDDLIDEKEDLLARMIRVQERTGGSVVALMEVPRENISAYGCADVTAVEGEDYVQVNGLVEKPAPEDAPSNLAIIGRYVLHPEIFEILENTAPGRGDEIQLT
;
A
#
# COMPACT_ATOMS: atom_id res chain seq x y z
N LEU A 1 -21.57 4.73 4.91
CA LEU A 1 -20.33 4.86 5.72
C LEU A 1 -19.88 6.33 5.77
N ARG A 2 -19.31 6.82 6.88
CA ARG A 2 -18.67 8.15 6.98
C ARG A 2 -17.43 8.06 7.86
N GLN A 3 -16.36 8.76 7.50
CA GLN A 3 -15.13 8.85 8.30
C GLN A 3 -15.31 9.69 9.57
N GLN A 4 -16.17 10.72 9.52
CA GLN A 4 -16.43 11.71 10.57
C GLN A 4 -15.22 12.60 10.89
N ASP A 5 -14.11 12.01 11.36
CA ASP A 5 -12.89 12.72 11.72
C ASP A 5 -11.73 12.36 10.76
N PRO A 6 -10.93 13.34 10.29
CA PRO A 6 -9.81 13.11 9.38
C PRO A 6 -8.59 12.55 10.14
N LYS A 7 -8.67 11.31 10.63
CA LYS A 7 -7.60 10.64 11.40
C LYS A 7 -6.66 9.79 10.53
N GLY A 8 -6.48 10.18 9.27
CA GLY A 8 -5.61 9.48 8.32
C GLY A 8 -6.26 8.35 7.52
N LEU A 9 -5.47 7.81 6.59
CA LEU A 9 -5.87 6.78 5.63
C LEU A 9 -6.21 5.45 6.31
N GLY A 10 -5.40 5.01 7.28
CA GLY A 10 -5.66 3.78 8.02
C GLY A 10 -6.98 3.85 8.78
N HIS A 11 -7.32 4.99 9.36
CA HIS A 11 -8.64 5.21 9.96
C HIS A 11 -9.75 5.12 8.90
N ALA A 12 -9.57 5.74 7.72
CA ALA A 12 -10.55 5.67 6.63
C ALA A 12 -10.81 4.23 6.17
N VAL A 13 -9.76 3.43 6.01
CA VAL A 13 -9.85 2.01 5.67
C VAL A 13 -10.57 1.23 6.77
N LEU A 14 -10.21 1.44 8.05
CA LEU A 14 -10.83 0.74 9.17
C LEU A 14 -12.36 0.96 9.24
N ARG A 15 -12.85 2.14 8.82
CA ARG A 15 -14.30 2.39 8.74
C ARG A 15 -15.01 1.39 7.81
N ALA A 16 -14.34 0.87 6.78
CA ALA A 16 -14.91 -0.07 5.83
C ALA A 16 -15.02 -1.51 6.38
N LYS A 17 -14.38 -1.85 7.51
CA LYS A 17 -14.33 -3.21 8.10
C LYS A 17 -15.67 -3.95 8.08
N THR A 18 -16.73 -3.29 8.56
CA THR A 18 -18.07 -3.89 8.64
C THR A 18 -18.74 -4.20 7.30
N HIS A 19 -18.29 -3.56 6.22
CA HIS A 19 -18.82 -3.76 4.87
C HIS A 19 -17.99 -4.77 4.07
N VAL A 20 -16.68 -4.82 4.33
CA VAL A 20 -15.76 -5.77 3.69
C VAL A 20 -15.84 -7.14 4.35
N GLY A 21 -15.91 -7.20 5.68
CA GLY A 21 -15.86 -8.46 6.42
C GLY A 21 -14.48 -9.11 6.33
N ASP A 22 -14.46 -10.40 6.00
CA ASP A 22 -13.27 -11.25 5.99
C ASP A 22 -12.77 -11.54 4.57
N ASP A 23 -13.21 -10.76 3.58
CA ASP A 23 -12.75 -10.88 2.20
C ASP A 23 -11.56 -9.93 1.92
N PRO A 24 -10.60 -10.33 1.07
CA PRO A 24 -9.61 -9.40 0.53
C PRO A 24 -10.28 -8.25 -0.23
N PHE A 25 -9.69 -7.06 -0.15
CA PHE A 25 -10.31 -5.86 -0.71
C PHE A 25 -9.29 -4.88 -1.31
N ALA A 26 -9.73 -4.14 -2.31
CA ALA A 26 -8.90 -3.12 -2.93
C ALA A 26 -9.07 -1.75 -2.23
N VAL A 27 -7.96 -1.03 -2.07
CA VAL A 27 -7.93 0.38 -1.69
C VAL A 27 -7.33 1.16 -2.86
N LEU A 28 -8.06 2.16 -3.34
CA LEU A 28 -7.67 3.01 -4.47
C LEU A 28 -7.72 4.47 -4.00
N LEU A 29 -6.57 5.14 -3.95
CA LEU A 29 -6.51 6.56 -3.62
C LEU A 29 -6.97 7.37 -4.83
N GLY A 30 -7.92 8.29 -4.61
CA GLY A 30 -8.62 8.99 -5.68
C GLY A 30 -7.79 10.03 -6.43
N ASP A 31 -6.63 10.38 -5.90
CA ASP A 31 -5.64 11.28 -6.48
C ASP A 31 -4.66 10.57 -7.43
N ASP A 32 -4.53 9.24 -7.33
CA ASP A 32 -3.70 8.44 -8.22
C ASP A 32 -4.49 7.94 -9.45
N LEU A 33 -4.44 8.75 -10.50
CA LEU A 33 -4.98 8.40 -11.81
C LEU A 33 -3.98 7.50 -12.55
N ILE A 34 -4.43 6.33 -12.98
CA ILE A 34 -3.64 5.43 -13.82
C ILE A 34 -4.44 5.12 -15.07
N ASP A 35 -3.72 5.01 -16.18
CA ASP A 35 -4.27 4.80 -17.50
C ASP A 35 -5.16 3.55 -17.55
N GLU A 36 -6.29 3.67 -18.25
CA GLU A 36 -7.27 2.58 -18.44
C GLU A 36 -6.67 1.36 -19.14
N LYS A 37 -5.58 1.54 -19.90
CA LYS A 37 -4.88 0.47 -20.61
C LYS A 37 -4.05 -0.40 -19.70
N GLU A 38 -3.87 -0.01 -18.43
CA GLU A 38 -3.12 -0.80 -17.47
C GLU A 38 -4.02 -1.79 -16.72
N ASP A 39 -3.78 -3.08 -16.94
CA ASP A 39 -4.40 -4.19 -16.19
C ASP A 39 -3.85 -4.32 -14.74
N LEU A 40 -3.40 -3.23 -14.12
CA LEU A 40 -2.65 -3.24 -12.87
C LEU A 40 -3.46 -3.88 -11.73
N LEU A 41 -4.68 -3.41 -11.49
CA LEU A 41 -5.51 -3.95 -10.40
C LEU A 41 -5.81 -5.44 -10.61
N ALA A 42 -6.08 -5.85 -11.85
CA ALA A 42 -6.33 -7.26 -12.18
C ALA A 42 -5.08 -8.13 -11.94
N ARG A 43 -3.88 -7.63 -12.23
CA ARG A 43 -2.62 -8.30 -11.90
C ARG A 43 -2.43 -8.41 -10.39
N MET A 44 -2.67 -7.33 -9.65
CA MET A 44 -2.54 -7.34 -8.19
C MET A 44 -3.50 -8.33 -7.53
N ILE A 45 -4.75 -8.40 -8.00
CA ILE A 45 -5.74 -9.39 -7.53
C ILE A 45 -5.21 -10.81 -7.78
N ARG A 46 -4.69 -11.12 -8.98
CA ARG A 46 -4.11 -12.44 -9.26
C ARG A 46 -2.93 -12.78 -8.35
N VAL A 47 -2.07 -11.81 -8.01
CA VAL A 47 -0.97 -12.02 -7.06
C VAL A 47 -1.52 -12.28 -5.66
N GLN A 48 -2.56 -11.54 -5.25
CA GLN A 48 -3.20 -11.74 -3.96
C GLN A 48 -3.87 -13.11 -3.85
N GLU A 49 -4.60 -13.56 -4.88
CA GLU A 49 -5.23 -14.88 -4.93
C GLU A 49 -4.20 -16.01 -4.86
N ARG A 50 -3.02 -15.82 -5.46
CA ARG A 50 -1.94 -16.82 -5.47
C ARG A 50 -1.16 -16.89 -4.17
N THR A 51 -0.91 -15.74 -3.53
CA THR A 51 -0.03 -15.64 -2.35
C THR A 51 -0.79 -15.57 -1.03
N GLY A 52 -2.07 -15.19 -1.07
CA GLY A 52 -2.91 -14.93 0.10
C GLY A 52 -2.56 -13.65 0.87
N GLY A 53 -1.43 -13.00 0.57
CA GLY A 53 -0.95 -11.83 1.30
C GLY A 53 -1.55 -10.50 0.85
N SER A 54 -1.06 -9.39 1.39
CA SER A 54 -1.37 -8.06 0.85
C SER A 54 -0.45 -7.71 -0.31
N VAL A 55 -1.00 -7.04 -1.33
CA VAL A 55 -0.28 -6.58 -2.52
C VAL A 55 -0.36 -5.06 -2.59
N VAL A 56 0.78 -4.41 -2.75
CA VAL A 56 0.87 -2.96 -2.93
C VAL A 56 1.46 -2.65 -4.30
N ALA A 57 0.92 -1.64 -4.98
CA ALA A 57 1.47 -1.22 -6.25
C ALA A 57 2.74 -0.40 -6.02
N LEU A 58 3.76 -0.69 -6.83
CA LEU A 58 5.02 0.03 -6.83
C LEU A 58 5.25 0.68 -8.19
N MET A 59 5.88 1.85 -8.17
CA MET A 59 6.31 2.58 -9.35
C MET A 59 7.81 2.83 -9.25
N GLU A 60 8.54 2.53 -10.31
CA GLU A 60 9.93 2.93 -10.40
C GLU A 60 10.02 4.44 -10.64
N VAL A 61 10.79 5.14 -9.82
CA VAL A 61 11.05 6.57 -9.97
C VAL A 61 12.54 6.83 -10.14
N PRO A 62 12.94 7.95 -10.78
CA PRO A 62 14.33 8.41 -10.71
C PRO A 62 14.77 8.51 -9.26
N ARG A 63 16.00 8.07 -8.95
CA ARG A 63 16.46 7.93 -7.56
C ARG A 63 16.44 9.26 -6.80
N GLU A 64 16.72 10.36 -7.49
CA GLU A 64 16.63 11.73 -6.97
C GLU A 64 15.21 12.14 -6.54
N ASN A 65 14.17 11.48 -7.06
CA ASN A 65 12.77 11.78 -6.74
C ASN A 65 12.21 10.90 -5.61
N ILE A 66 12.94 9.88 -5.15
CA ILE A 66 12.42 8.90 -4.17
C ILE A 66 12.03 9.54 -2.84
N SER A 67 12.68 10.65 -2.46
CA SER A 67 12.43 11.36 -1.20
C SER A 67 11.05 12.01 -1.11
N ALA A 68 10.29 12.04 -2.20
CA ALA A 68 8.89 12.48 -2.18
C ALA A 68 7.91 11.37 -1.75
N TYR A 69 8.35 10.11 -1.70
CA TYR A 69 7.49 8.93 -1.57
C TYR A 69 7.91 7.98 -0.45
N GLY A 70 7.03 7.05 -0.09
CA GLY A 70 7.42 5.85 0.65
C GLY A 70 8.19 4.90 -0.28
N CYS A 71 9.38 4.48 0.14
CA CYS A 71 10.26 3.59 -0.61
C CYS A 71 10.15 2.16 -0.08
N ALA A 72 9.97 1.19 -0.97
CA ALA A 72 9.91 -0.21 -0.61
C ALA A 72 11.30 -0.84 -0.55
N ASP A 73 11.62 -1.52 0.55
CA ASP A 73 12.69 -2.52 0.60
C ASP A 73 12.13 -3.85 0.09
N VAL A 74 12.79 -4.43 -0.92
CA VAL A 74 12.23 -5.54 -1.68
C VAL A 74 13.23 -6.67 -1.91
N THR A 75 12.70 -7.87 -2.04
CA THR A 75 13.44 -9.05 -2.51
C THR A 75 12.76 -9.62 -3.74
N ALA A 76 13.54 -9.90 -4.78
CA ALA A 76 13.04 -10.51 -6.00
C ALA A 76 12.49 -11.92 -5.71
N VAL A 77 11.35 -12.24 -6.31
CA VAL A 77 10.79 -13.59 -6.29
C VAL A 77 11.14 -14.26 -7.62
N GLU A 78 11.92 -15.35 -7.56
CA GLU A 78 12.43 -16.00 -8.77
C GLU A 78 11.29 -16.50 -9.66
N GLY A 79 11.33 -16.13 -10.95
CA GLY A 79 10.32 -16.54 -11.94
C GLY A 79 9.01 -15.75 -11.90
N GLU A 80 8.90 -14.74 -11.04
CA GLU A 80 7.69 -13.92 -10.90
C GLU A 80 7.93 -12.47 -11.36
N ASP A 81 6.84 -11.79 -11.68
CA ASP A 81 6.82 -10.38 -12.10
C ASP A 81 6.51 -9.41 -10.94
N TYR A 82 6.41 -9.93 -9.72
CA TYR A 82 6.25 -9.18 -8.47
C TYR A 82 7.43 -9.43 -7.54
N VAL A 83 7.57 -8.54 -6.56
CA VAL A 83 8.62 -8.60 -5.53
C VAL A 83 7.99 -8.79 -4.16
N GLN A 84 8.72 -9.42 -3.24
CA GLN A 84 8.36 -9.44 -1.84
C GLN A 84 8.78 -8.12 -1.20
N VAL A 85 7.85 -7.47 -0.49
CA VAL A 85 8.15 -6.27 0.31
C VAL A 85 8.59 -6.72 1.70
N ASN A 86 9.81 -6.32 2.10
CA ASN A 86 10.36 -6.63 3.42
C ASN A 86 10.08 -5.52 4.43
N GLY A 87 9.94 -4.29 3.95
CA GLY A 87 9.71 -3.12 4.77
C GLY A 87 9.49 -1.88 3.91
N LEU A 88 9.01 -0.82 4.56
CA LEU A 88 8.74 0.46 3.93
C LEU A 88 9.50 1.55 4.68
N VAL A 89 10.10 2.47 3.93
CA VAL A 89 10.82 3.62 4.47
C VAL A 89 10.15 4.88 3.95
N GLU A 90 9.60 5.69 4.85
CA GLU A 90 8.89 6.92 4.48
C GLU A 90 9.88 8.03 4.13
N LYS A 91 9.84 8.51 2.87
CA LYS A 91 10.59 9.68 2.37
C LYS A 91 12.09 9.64 2.71
N PRO A 92 12.82 8.56 2.36
CA PRO A 92 14.25 8.46 2.62
C PRO A 92 15.03 9.50 1.81
N ALA A 93 16.22 9.87 2.28
CA ALA A 93 17.20 10.55 1.42
C ALA A 93 17.58 9.62 0.25
N PRO A 94 17.90 10.14 -0.95
CA PRO A 94 18.21 9.29 -2.11
C PRO A 94 19.38 8.32 -1.88
N GLU A 95 20.36 8.72 -1.08
CA GLU A 95 21.51 7.90 -0.67
C GLU A 95 21.13 6.75 0.26
N ASP A 96 20.12 6.94 1.12
CA ASP A 96 19.69 5.97 2.13
C ASP A 96 18.53 5.08 1.63
N ALA A 97 17.98 5.37 0.45
CA ALA A 97 16.84 4.64 -0.10
C ALA A 97 17.21 3.18 -0.42
N PRO A 98 16.45 2.18 0.10
CA PRO A 98 16.74 0.77 -0.12
C PRO A 98 16.52 0.35 -1.59
N SER A 99 15.65 1.05 -2.30
CA SER A 99 15.41 0.88 -3.73
C SER A 99 15.01 2.22 -4.38
N ASN A 100 14.61 2.17 -5.65
CA ASN A 100 13.93 3.27 -6.35
C ASN A 100 12.45 2.95 -6.62
N LEU A 101 11.88 2.00 -5.88
CA LEU A 101 10.47 1.61 -5.97
C LEU A 101 9.64 2.40 -4.95
N ALA A 102 8.84 3.32 -5.45
CA ALA A 102 7.90 4.11 -4.68
C ALA A 102 6.55 3.39 -4.53
N ILE A 103 5.95 3.43 -3.34
CA ILE A 103 4.57 2.98 -3.14
C ILE A 103 3.63 3.99 -3.78
N ILE A 104 2.65 3.48 -4.53
CA ILE A 104 1.54 4.27 -5.05
C ILE A 104 0.23 3.81 -4.41
N GLY A 105 -0.79 4.65 -4.47
CA GLY A 105 -2.08 4.56 -3.79
C GLY A 105 -3.01 3.45 -4.29
N ARG A 106 -2.46 2.28 -4.61
CA ARG A 106 -3.22 1.08 -4.99
C ARG A 106 -2.77 -0.10 -4.15
N TYR A 107 -3.74 -0.72 -3.51
CA TYR A 107 -3.53 -1.82 -2.60
C TYR A 107 -4.60 -2.89 -2.85
N VAL A 108 -4.23 -4.15 -2.69
CA VAL A 108 -5.15 -5.27 -2.46
C VAL A 108 -4.77 -5.87 -1.13
N LEU A 109 -5.58 -5.64 -0.10
CA LEU A 109 -5.22 -5.92 1.28
C LEU A 109 -5.87 -7.21 1.78
N HIS A 110 -5.12 -7.98 2.56
CA HIS A 110 -5.64 -9.08 3.35
C HIS A 110 -6.49 -8.52 4.52
N PRO A 111 -7.66 -9.13 4.85
CA PRO A 111 -8.59 -8.62 5.88
C PRO A 111 -7.98 -8.50 7.29
N GLU A 112 -6.93 -9.25 7.60
CA GLU A 112 -6.19 -9.15 8.88
C GLU A 112 -5.65 -7.72 9.14
N ILE A 113 -5.49 -6.90 8.10
CA ILE A 113 -5.16 -5.48 8.24
C ILE A 113 -6.11 -4.73 9.16
N PHE A 114 -7.37 -5.14 9.25
CA PHE A 114 -8.33 -4.48 10.13
C PHE A 114 -8.00 -4.66 11.61
N GLU A 115 -7.56 -5.86 12.02
CA GLU A 115 -7.14 -6.11 13.40
C GLU A 115 -5.86 -5.34 13.73
N ILE A 116 -4.94 -5.24 12.77
CA ILE A 116 -3.73 -4.43 12.89
C ILE A 116 -4.11 -2.96 13.10
N LEU A 117 -4.95 -2.40 12.22
CA LEU A 117 -5.37 -0.99 12.25
C LEU A 117 -6.17 -0.60 13.50
N GLU A 118 -6.90 -1.53 14.12
CA GLU A 118 -7.57 -1.29 15.40
C GLU A 118 -6.59 -1.02 16.55
N ASN A 119 -5.38 -1.57 16.46
CA ASN A 119 -4.34 -1.49 17.48
C ASN A 119 -3.20 -0.53 17.08
N THR A 120 -3.17 -0.05 15.84
CA THR A 120 -2.18 0.92 15.37
C THR A 120 -2.40 2.29 16.02
N ALA A 121 -1.43 2.75 16.80
CA ALA A 121 -1.42 4.10 17.34
C ALA A 121 -1.22 5.14 16.22
N PRO A 122 -1.69 6.39 16.39
CA PRO A 122 -1.39 7.47 15.46
C PRO A 122 0.12 7.67 15.30
N GLY A 123 0.54 7.87 14.05
CA GLY A 123 1.94 8.08 13.69
C GLY A 123 2.19 9.51 13.26
N ARG A 124 2.73 9.68 12.04
CA ARG A 124 3.03 11.00 11.47
C ARG A 124 1.74 11.82 11.34
N GLY A 125 1.79 13.06 11.81
CA GLY A 125 0.66 13.99 11.69
C GLY A 125 -0.52 13.68 12.63
N ASP A 126 -0.32 12.84 13.65
CA ASP A 126 -1.40 12.35 14.54
C ASP A 126 -2.48 11.54 13.77
N GLU A 127 -2.05 10.88 12.70
CA GLU A 127 -2.90 10.09 11.81
C GLU A 127 -2.52 8.60 11.84
N ILE A 128 -3.53 7.74 11.67
CA ILE A 128 -3.32 6.30 11.45
C ILE A 128 -3.01 6.08 9.97
N GLN A 129 -1.86 5.48 9.67
CA GLN A 129 -1.36 5.25 8.31
C GLN A 129 -1.42 3.76 7.92
N LEU A 130 -1.35 3.48 6.62
CA LEU A 130 -1.14 2.11 6.09
C LEU A 130 0.35 1.75 5.93
N THR A 131 1.23 2.74 6.08
CA THR A 131 2.68 2.69 5.83
C THR A 131 3.44 3.24 7.02
#